data_AF-A0A4U2ZZG9-F1
#
_entry.id   AF-A0A4U2ZZG9-F1
#
_cell.length_a   1.000
_cell.length_b   1.000
_cell.length_c   1.000
_cell.angle_alpha   90.00
_cell.angle_beta   90.00
_cell.angle_gamma   90.00
#
_symmetry.space_group_name_H-M   'P 1'
#
loop_
_entity.id
_entity.type
_entity.pdbx_description
1 polymer ?
#
loop_
_entity_poly.entity_id
_entity_poly.type
_entity_poly.pdbx_seq_one_letter_code
_entity_poly.pdbx_strand_id
1 'polypeptide(L)' 'DSFAKALEMTIDHPFICAVNEEGYFEGILTRRAILKLLNKKVRQHNR' A
#
# COMPACT_ATOMS: atom_id res chain seq x y z
N ASP A 1 11.01 -4.02 1.00
CA ASP A 1 9.58 -4.36 1.22
C ASP A 1 8.75 -4.05 -0.01
N SER A 2 8.02 -5.05 -0.51
CA SER A 2 7.35 -4.99 -1.81
C SER A 2 5.93 -4.41 -1.71
N PHE A 3 5.41 -3.88 -2.82
CA PHE A 3 4.00 -3.54 -2.95
C PHE A 3 3.07 -4.73 -2.58
N ALA A 4 3.52 -5.97 -2.82
CA ALA A 4 2.76 -7.17 -2.46
C ALA A 4 2.59 -7.33 -0.94
N LYS A 5 3.67 -7.14 -0.16
CA LYS A 5 3.61 -7.16 1.31
C LYS A 5 2.71 -6.04 1.84
N ALA A 6 2.84 -4.84 1.28
CA ALA A 6 1.97 -3.73 1.61
C ALA A 6 0.49 -4.03 1.30
N LEU A 7 0.20 -4.62 0.14
CA LEU A 7 -1.14 -5.05 -0.24
C LEU A 7 -1.70 -6.06 0.77
N GLU A 8 -0.93 -7.13 1.05
CA GLU A 8 -1.29 -8.18 2.02
C GLU A 8 -1.60 -7.60 3.40
N MET A 9 -0.68 -6.80 3.95
CA MET A 9 -0.88 -6.15 5.25
C MET A 9 -2.10 -5.23 5.26
N THR A 10 -2.38 -4.52 4.15
CA THR A 10 -3.57 -3.67 4.08
C THR A 10 -4.88 -4.44 3.99
N ILE A 11 -4.88 -5.78 3.84
CA ILE A 11 -6.11 -6.58 3.92
C ILE A 11 -6.65 -6.52 5.36
N ASP A 12 -5.79 -6.70 6.36
CA ASP A 12 -6.19 -6.74 7.77
C ASP A 12 -6.06 -5.38 8.45
N HIS A 13 -5.15 -4.53 7.98
CA HIS A 13 -4.89 -3.21 8.56
C HIS A 13 -5.38 -2.07 7.63
N PRO A 14 -6.31 -1.19 8.08
CA PRO A 14 -6.79 -0.07 7.27
C PRO A 14 -5.67 0.88 6.80
N PHE A 15 -4.62 1.00 7.62
CA PHE A 15 -3.38 1.70 7.29
C PHE A 15 -2.19 1.03 7.98
N ILE A 16 -0.99 1.33 7.49
CA ILE A 16 0.28 0.84 8.00
C ILE A 16 1.20 2.04 8.18
N CYS A 17 1.90 2.13 9.31
CA CYS A 17 2.95 3.13 9.50
C CYS A 17 4.21 2.72 8.75
N ALA A 18 4.73 3.62 7.92
CA ALA A 18 6.06 3.52 7.36
C ALA A 18 7.06 4.13 8.35
N VAL A 19 8.14 3.40 8.59
CA VAL A 19 9.25 3.84 9.43
C VAL A 19 10.55 3.73 8.64
N ASN A 20 11.51 4.59 8.93
CA ASN A 20 12.86 4.47 8.40
C ASN A 20 13.67 3.40 9.16
N GLU A 21 14.93 3.21 8.77
CA GLU A 21 15.81 2.18 9.34
C GLU A 21 16.10 2.38 10.83
N GLU A 22 16.01 3.62 11.32
CA GLU A 22 16.18 4.00 12.72
C GLU A 22 14.88 3.88 13.53
N GLY A 23 13.77 3.48 12.88
CA GLY A 23 12.45 3.33 13.51
C GLY A 23 11.65 4.63 13.64
N TYR A 24 12.13 5.75 13.08
CA TYR A 24 11.36 6.99 13.07
C TYR A 24 10.23 6.94 12.05
N PHE A 25 9.09 7.53 12.42
CA PHE A 25 7.88 7.57 11.61
C PHE A 25 8.05 8.47 10.37
N GLU A 26 7.79 7.91 9.20
CA GLU A 26 7.89 8.61 7.90
C GLU A 26 6.52 8.90 7.28
N GLY A 27 5.47 8.17 7.69
CA GLY A 27 4.13 8.39 7.17
C GLY A 27 3.22 7.16 7.26
N ILE A 28 2.07 7.24 6.60
CA ILE A 28 1.10 6.13 6.53
C ILE A 28 0.86 5.67 5.10
N LEU A 29 0.74 4.36 4.93
CA LEU A 29 0.19 3.73 3.76
C LEU A 29 -1.25 3.31 4.04
N THR A 30 -2.19 3.71 3.18
CA THR A 30 -3.62 3.44 3.37
C THR A 30 -4.15 2.44 2.34
N ARG A 31 -5.20 1.68 2.71
CA ARG A 31 -5.98 0.85 1.77
C ARG A 31 -6.40 1.64 0.52
N ARG A 32 -6.81 2.90 0.69
CA ARG A 32 -7.21 3.77 -0.42
C ARG A 32 -6.09 4.00 -1.44
N ALA A 33 -4.86 4.22 -0.97
CA ALA A 33 -3.72 4.44 -1.87
C ALA A 33 -3.42 3.19 -2.71
N ILE A 34 -3.44 2.01 -2.07
CA ILE A 34 -3.29 0.70 -2.71
C ILE A 34 -4.39 0.49 -3.77
N LEU A 35 -5.66 0.64 -3.38
CA LEU A 35 -6.82 0.41 -4.27
C LEU A 35 -6.84 1.38 -5.46
N LYS A 36 -6.41 2.63 -5.27
CA LYS A 36 -6.30 3.60 -6.37
C LYS A 36 -5.29 3.14 -7.42
N LEU A 37 -4.14 2.61 -6.98
CA LEU A 37 -3.12 2.09 -7.90
C LEU A 37 -3.59 0.81 -8.61
N LEU A 38 -4.20 -0.12 -7.87
CA LEU A 38 -4.76 -1.35 -8.43
C LEU A 38 -5.85 -1.08 -9.46
N ASN A 39 -6.80 -0.18 -9.17
CA ASN A 39 -7.86 0.19 -10.12
C ASN A 39 -7.27 0.75 -11.43
N LYS A 40 -6.19 1.55 -11.37
CA LYS A 40 -5.49 2.01 -12.57
C LYS A 40 -4.90 0.84 -13.37
N LYS A 41 -4.28 -0.12 -12.69
CA LYS A 41 -3.65 -1.29 -13.32
C LYS A 41 -4.67 -2.24 -13.94
N VAL A 42 -5.75 -2.55 -13.23
CA VAL A 42 -6.86 -3.38 -13.75
C VAL A 42 -7.47 -2.73 -14.99
N ARG A 43 -7.73 -1.41 -14.96
CA ARG A 43 -8.23 -0.69 -16.14
C ARG A 43 -7.27 -0.67 -17.33
N GLN A 44 -5.96 -0.68 -17.08
CA GLN A 44 -4.95 -0.75 -18.14
C GLN A 44 -4.85 -2.15 -18.75
N HIS A 45 -5.01 -3.20 -17.93
CA HIS A 45 -4.96 -4.59 -18.38
C HIS A 45 -6.22 -5.01 -19.13
N ASN A 46 -7.38 -4.46 -18.76
CA ASN A 46 -8.66 -4.76 -19.40
C ASN A 46 -8.91 -3.95 -20.70
N ARG A 47 -7.91 -3.24 -21.21
CA ARG A 47 -7.94 -2.53 -22.49
C ARG A 47 -7.18 -3.32 -23.53
#